data_AF-A0A6M0FTF4-F1
#
_entry.id   AF-A0A6M0FTF4-F1
#
_cell.length_a   1.000
_cell.length_b   1.000
_cell.length_c   1.000
_cell.angle_alpha   90.00
_cell.angle_beta   90.00
_cell.angle_gamma   90.00
#
_symmetry.space_group_name_H-M   'P 1'
#
loop_
_entity.id
_entity.type
_entity.pdbx_description
1 polymer ?
#
loop_
_entity_poly.entity_id
_entity_poly.type
_entity_poly.pdbx_seq_one_letter_code
_entity_poly.pdbx_strand_id
1 'polypeptide(L)'
;MHEIIRAKRAIVRFCPGIEVEGFELPDSSYHVSITTASKAIGFASNWLTLTFKRRAKALKTLSGLGFRNNISDVLTVSKTGDKSAKLISIGDFSSCILYAASQGKKEAIALNMALTQMSLTDFFRDAFGVRPLTIEEKRVAFYKTYAESLSWEDWLEMDREDAQVIYESLLFLSSS
;
A
#
# COMPACT_ATOMS: atom_id res chain seq x y z
N MET A 1 1.54 27.84 -15.87
CA MET A 1 0.69 26.72 -16.31
C MET A 1 1.21 25.48 -15.60
N HIS A 2 0.47 24.88 -14.66
CA HIS A 2 0.89 23.61 -14.05
C HIS A 2 0.45 22.49 -15.01
N GLU A 3 1.41 21.72 -15.50
CA GLU A 3 1.15 20.62 -16.44
C GLU A 3 0.24 19.58 -15.77
N ILE A 4 -0.89 19.26 -16.40
CA ILE A 4 -1.84 18.25 -15.90
C ILE A 4 -1.22 16.88 -16.16
N ILE A 5 -0.64 16.27 -15.13
CA ILE A 5 -0.10 14.91 -15.21
C ILE A 5 -1.28 13.94 -15.33
N ARG A 6 -1.45 13.34 -16.51
CA ARG A 6 -2.48 12.30 -16.75
C ARG A 6 -1.96 10.93 -16.30
N ALA A 7 -2.31 10.52 -15.08
CA ALA A 7 -1.99 9.19 -14.57
C ALA A 7 -3.10 8.18 -14.85
N LYS A 8 -2.74 6.93 -15.18
CA LYS A 8 -3.70 5.81 -15.21
C LYS A 8 -3.85 5.26 -13.79
N ARG A 9 -5.07 5.26 -13.28
CA ARG A 9 -5.39 4.69 -11.96
C ARG A 9 -5.80 3.23 -12.08
N ALA A 10 -5.29 2.40 -11.18
CA ALA A 10 -5.71 1.01 -11.01
C ALA A 10 -5.76 0.65 -9.52
N ILE A 11 -6.57 -0.35 -9.16
CA ILE A 11 -6.51 -0.94 -7.84
C ILE A 11 -5.52 -2.10 -7.87
N VAL A 12 -4.45 -1.98 -7.11
CA VAL A 12 -3.43 -3.02 -6.96
C VAL A 12 -3.83 -3.86 -5.76
N ARG A 13 -4.43 -5.01 -6.05
CA ARG A 13 -4.80 -6.01 -5.04
C ARG A 13 -3.62 -6.93 -4.80
N PHE A 14 -3.21 -7.13 -3.55
CA PHE A 14 -2.22 -8.14 -3.17
C PHE A 14 -2.92 -9.46 -2.84
N CYS A 15 -3.97 -9.39 -2.02
CA CYS A 15 -4.88 -10.47 -1.67
C CYS A 15 -6.26 -9.89 -1.27
N PRO A 16 -7.31 -10.70 -1.03
CA PRO A 16 -8.56 -10.20 -0.49
C PRO A 16 -8.33 -9.39 0.80
N GLY A 17 -8.89 -8.18 0.88
CA GLY A 17 -8.73 -7.27 2.03
C GLY A 17 -7.49 -6.37 1.97
N ILE A 18 -6.50 -6.64 1.10
CA ILE A 18 -5.26 -5.84 1.03
C ILE A 18 -5.05 -5.27 -0.37
N GLU A 19 -5.38 -3.99 -0.48
CA GLU A 19 -5.41 -3.26 -1.74
C GLU A 19 -4.80 -1.87 -1.57
N VAL A 20 -4.11 -1.39 -2.60
CA VAL A 20 -3.69 0.00 -2.71
C VAL A 20 -4.14 0.62 -4.02
N GLU A 21 -4.34 1.93 -4.03
CA GLU A 21 -4.56 2.66 -5.27
C GLU A 21 -3.21 2.94 -5.93
N GLY A 22 -2.99 2.27 -7.06
CA GLY A 22 -1.81 2.44 -7.91
C GLY A 22 -2.06 3.42 -9.05
N PHE A 23 -0.98 4.11 -9.44
CA PHE A 23 -0.98 5.08 -10.52
C PHE A 23 0.23 4.82 -11.42
N GLU A 24 -0.02 4.64 -12.72
CA GLU A 24 1.03 4.69 -13.75
C GLU A 24 1.12 6.12 -14.26
N LEU A 25 2.28 6.75 -14.11
CA LEU A 25 2.58 8.09 -14.63
C LEU A 25 3.00 8.03 -16.11
N PRO A 26 3.01 9.17 -16.84
CA PRO A 26 3.39 9.20 -18.26
C PRO A 26 4.81 8.70 -18.58
N ASP A 27 5.71 8.70 -17.60
CA ASP A 27 7.07 8.18 -17.69
C ASP A 27 7.16 6.67 -17.39
N SER A 28 6.01 5.98 -17.32
CA SER A 28 5.87 4.57 -16.93
C SER A 28 6.32 4.25 -15.50
N SER A 29 6.56 5.26 -14.67
CA SER A 29 6.78 5.04 -13.24
C SER A 29 5.47 4.70 -12.53
N TYR A 30 5.57 3.84 -11.52
CA TYR A 30 4.44 3.42 -10.69
C TYR A 30 4.48 4.09 -9.33
N HIS A 31 3.32 4.58 -8.91
CA HIS A 31 3.13 5.34 -7.69
C HIS A 31 1.91 4.81 -6.92
N VAL A 32 1.86 5.10 -5.62
CA VAL A 32 0.80 4.70 -4.71
C VAL A 32 0.20 5.93 -4.03
N SER A 33 -1.13 5.94 -3.88
CA SER A 33 -1.83 6.95 -3.07
C SER A 33 -1.35 6.91 -1.62
N ILE A 34 -0.98 8.07 -1.06
CA ILE A 34 -0.53 8.15 0.34
C ILE A 34 -1.61 7.69 1.34
N THR A 35 -2.88 7.79 0.93
CA THR A 35 -4.02 7.43 1.77
C THR A 35 -4.14 5.91 1.92
N THR A 36 -4.13 5.19 0.79
CA THR A 36 -4.23 3.73 0.82
C THR A 36 -2.90 3.08 1.21
N ALA A 37 -1.77 3.70 0.89
CA ALA A 37 -0.46 3.30 1.43
C ALA A 37 -0.44 3.34 2.96
N SER A 38 -0.98 4.41 3.59
CA SER A 38 -1.03 4.50 5.06
C SER A 38 -1.88 3.39 5.68
N LYS A 39 -3.03 3.09 5.07
CA LYS A 39 -3.92 2.01 5.54
C LYS A 39 -3.27 0.64 5.42
N ALA A 40 -2.66 0.35 4.26
CA ALA A 40 -2.06 -0.96 3.97
C ALA A 40 -0.92 -1.34 4.93
N ILE A 41 -0.33 -0.37 5.63
CA ILE A 41 0.77 -0.59 6.60
C ILE A 41 0.31 -0.45 8.06
N GLY A 42 -1.00 -0.50 8.34
CA GLY A 42 -1.55 -0.49 9.70
C GLY A 42 -1.60 0.89 10.38
N PHE A 43 -1.58 1.98 9.60
CA PHE A 43 -1.78 3.33 10.10
C PHE A 43 -3.13 3.92 9.66
N ALA A 44 -3.57 4.97 10.35
CA ALA A 44 -4.71 5.76 9.91
C ALA A 44 -4.46 6.36 8.52
N SER A 45 -5.52 6.52 7.73
CA SER A 45 -5.47 6.97 6.33
C SER A 45 -4.76 8.32 6.10
N ASN A 46 -4.74 9.19 7.12
CA ASN A 46 -4.10 10.50 7.07
C ASN A 46 -2.65 10.50 7.61
N TRP A 47 -2.09 9.35 8.00
CA TRP A 47 -0.81 9.28 8.68
C TRP A 47 0.34 9.87 7.85
N LEU A 48 0.47 9.53 6.57
CA LEU A 48 1.49 10.13 5.70
C LEU A 48 1.31 11.64 5.57
N THR A 49 0.08 12.10 5.36
CA THR A 49 -0.26 13.53 5.31
C THR A 49 0.18 14.27 6.58
N LEU A 50 -0.06 13.68 7.76
CA LEU A 50 0.36 14.25 9.04
C LEU A 50 1.87 14.14 9.25
N THR A 51 2.50 13.09 8.75
CA THR A 51 3.94 12.86 8.87
C THR A 51 4.71 13.94 8.14
N PHE A 52 4.30 14.27 6.92
CA PHE A 52 4.90 15.37 6.13
C PHE A 52 4.68 16.74 6.77
N LYS A 53 3.54 16.96 7.42
CA LYS A 53 3.21 18.27 8.01
C LYS A 53 3.83 18.50 9.39
N ARG A 54 3.96 17.46 10.22
CA ARG A 54 4.13 17.64 11.68
C ARG A 54 5.13 16.70 12.35
N ARG A 55 5.63 15.66 11.67
CA ARG A 55 6.44 14.61 12.34
C ARG A 55 7.88 14.58 11.82
N ALA A 56 8.65 15.61 12.17
CA ALA A 56 10.06 15.74 11.76
C ALA A 56 10.92 14.50 12.13
N LYS A 57 10.67 13.89 13.30
CA LYS A 57 11.39 12.67 13.72
C LYS A 57 11.08 11.47 12.81
N ALA A 58 9.80 11.22 12.53
CA ALA A 58 9.39 10.12 11.66
C ALA A 58 9.90 10.33 10.23
N LEU A 59 9.82 11.56 9.70
CA LEU A 59 10.37 11.92 8.41
C LEU A 59 11.89 11.68 8.35
N LYS A 60 12.63 12.07 9.39
CA LYS A 60 14.08 11.83 9.49
C LYS A 60 14.41 10.34 9.45
N THR A 61 13.67 9.51 10.19
CA THR A 61 13.85 8.05 10.15
C THR A 61 13.53 7.49 8.77
N LEU A 62 12.41 7.91 8.16
CA LEU A 62 12.05 7.51 6.80
C LEU A 62 13.14 7.88 5.78
N SER A 63 13.69 9.09 5.84
CA SER A 63 14.80 9.51 4.98
C SER A 63 16.04 8.63 5.18
N GLY A 64 16.33 8.21 6.42
CA GLY A 64 17.38 7.25 6.71
C GLY A 64 17.15 5.86 6.11
N LEU A 65 15.88 5.50 5.81
CA LEU A 65 15.48 4.27 5.12
C LEU A 65 15.42 4.43 3.59
N GLY A 66 15.79 5.60 3.05
CA GLY A 66 15.79 5.88 1.62
C GLY A 66 14.55 6.61 1.09
N PHE A 67 13.64 7.04 1.98
CA PHE A 67 12.47 7.83 1.59
C PHE A 67 12.88 9.21 1.05
N ARG A 68 12.50 9.50 -0.19
CA ARG A 68 12.93 10.69 -0.94
C ARG A 68 11.98 11.88 -0.82
N ASN A 69 10.77 11.66 -0.32
CA ASN A 69 9.75 12.71 -0.15
C ASN A 69 9.35 13.42 -1.46
N ASN A 70 9.43 12.70 -2.59
CA ASN A 70 9.00 13.21 -3.89
C ASN A 70 7.49 13.01 -4.04
N ILE A 71 6.71 13.82 -3.33
CA ILE A 71 5.25 13.75 -3.38
C ILE A 71 4.78 14.46 -4.64
N SER A 72 4.17 13.71 -5.56
CA SER A 72 3.54 14.27 -6.73
C SER A 72 2.07 14.57 -6.42
N ASP A 73 1.67 15.83 -6.57
CA ASP A 73 0.26 16.20 -6.67
C ASP A 73 -0.18 15.97 -8.12
N VAL A 74 -0.96 14.92 -8.34
CA VAL A 74 -1.42 14.54 -9.68
C VAL A 74 -2.91 14.82 -9.81
N LEU A 75 -3.29 15.56 -10.85
CA LEU A 75 -4.68 15.72 -11.25
C LEU A 75 -5.11 14.45 -11.98
N THR A 76 -5.89 13.63 -11.29
CA THR A 76 -6.42 12.40 -11.88
C THR A 76 -7.67 12.73 -12.68
N VAL A 77 -7.65 12.42 -13.98
CA VAL A 77 -8.83 12.58 -14.83
C VAL A 77 -9.84 11.51 -14.41
N SER A 78 -10.87 11.90 -13.69
CA SER A 78 -12.00 11.03 -13.37
C SER A 78 -13.23 11.48 -14.17
N LYS A 79 -14.14 10.54 -14.50
CA LYS A 79 -15.42 10.84 -15.17
C LYS A 79 -16.31 11.80 -14.36
N THR A 80 -16.00 12.02 -13.08
CA THR A 80 -16.77 12.81 -12.12
C THR A 80 -16.05 14.07 -11.62
N GLY A 81 -14.97 14.50 -12.31
CA GLY A 81 -14.22 15.72 -12.02
C GLY A 81 -12.77 15.48 -11.61
N ASP A 82 -11.94 16.52 -11.71
CA ASP A 82 -10.52 16.44 -11.36
C ASP A 82 -10.35 16.22 -9.85
N LYS A 83 -9.78 15.08 -9.47
CA LYS A 83 -9.37 14.82 -8.07
C LYS A 83 -7.85 14.87 -7.99
N SER A 84 -7.33 15.75 -7.14
CA SER A 84 -5.91 15.75 -6.79
C SER A 84 -5.63 14.55 -5.88
N ALA A 85 -4.68 13.71 -6.30
CA ALA A 85 -4.16 12.62 -5.49
C ALA A 85 -2.72 12.95 -5.11
N LYS A 86 -2.39 12.74 -3.83
CA LYS A 86 -1.01 12.78 -3.34
C LYS A 86 -0.41 11.40 -3.47
N LEU A 87 0.68 11.33 -4.21
CA LEU A 87 1.31 10.07 -4.58
C LEU A 87 2.73 9.96 -4.02
N ILE A 88 3.14 8.74 -3.68
CA ILE A 88 4.53 8.38 -3.40
C ILE A 88 4.99 7.30 -4.37
N SER A 89 6.29 7.24 -4.66
CA SER A 89 6.86 6.18 -5.49
C SER A 89 6.76 4.80 -4.80
N ILE A 90 6.89 3.71 -5.56
CA ILE A 90 7.00 2.36 -4.97
C ILE A 90 8.19 2.24 -3.99
N GLY A 91 9.31 2.91 -4.28
CA GLY A 91 10.48 2.91 -3.39
C GLY A 91 10.19 3.61 -2.06
N ASP A 92 9.50 4.74 -2.11
CA ASP A 92 9.04 5.46 -0.92
C ASP A 92 7.99 4.65 -0.15
N PHE A 93 7.10 3.94 -0.84
CA PHE A 93 6.15 3.02 -0.20
C PHE A 93 6.87 1.87 0.52
N SER A 94 7.91 1.30 -0.10
CA SER A 94 8.75 0.27 0.53
C SER A 94 9.44 0.78 1.80
N SER A 95 9.93 2.04 1.76
CA SER A 95 10.50 2.70 2.95
C SER A 95 9.46 2.88 4.06
N CYS A 96 8.20 3.18 3.70
CA CYS A 96 7.09 3.27 4.66
C CYS A 96 6.74 1.93 5.29
N ILE A 97 6.75 0.84 4.51
CA ILE A 97 6.54 -0.52 5.01
C ILE A 97 7.60 -0.86 6.06
N LEU A 98 8.88 -0.65 5.74
CA LEU A 98 9.99 -0.91 6.67
C LEU A 98 9.90 -0.05 7.93
N TYR A 99 9.56 1.23 7.79
CA TYR A 99 9.33 2.11 8.94
C TYR A 99 8.21 1.57 9.82
N ALA A 100 7.03 1.28 9.26
CA ALA A 100 5.88 0.79 10.01
C ALA A 100 6.18 -0.54 10.71
N ALA A 101 6.90 -1.45 10.03
CA ALA A 101 7.36 -2.70 10.62
C ALA A 101 8.30 -2.46 11.82
N SER A 102 9.24 -1.51 11.70
CA SER A 102 10.12 -1.11 12.82
C SER A 102 9.36 -0.48 14.00
N GLN A 103 8.14 0.03 13.77
CA GLN A 103 7.24 0.53 14.81
C GLN A 103 6.33 -0.57 15.39
N GLY A 104 6.52 -1.84 14.99
CA GLY A 104 5.72 -2.97 15.48
C GLY A 104 4.34 -3.09 14.83
N LYS A 105 4.09 -2.45 13.67
CA LYS A 105 2.84 -2.62 12.93
C LYS A 105 2.78 -4.01 12.30
N LYS A 106 1.85 -4.84 12.78
CA LYS A 106 1.73 -6.25 12.38
C LYS A 106 1.42 -6.38 10.89
N GLU A 107 0.57 -5.51 10.36
CA GLU A 107 0.20 -5.45 8.95
C GLU A 107 1.42 -5.15 8.07
N ALA A 108 2.25 -4.19 8.49
CA ALA A 108 3.48 -3.86 7.78
C ALA A 108 4.53 -4.98 7.86
N ILE A 109 4.64 -5.67 9.00
CA ILE A 109 5.51 -6.84 9.16
C ILE A 109 5.06 -7.96 8.22
N ALA A 110 3.77 -8.31 8.26
CA ALA A 110 3.17 -9.35 7.43
C ALA A 110 3.30 -9.02 5.92
N LEU A 111 3.02 -7.77 5.53
CA LEU A 111 3.20 -7.29 4.17
C LEU A 111 4.67 -7.41 3.71
N ASN A 112 5.61 -6.98 4.55
CA ASN A 112 7.04 -7.07 4.24
C ASN A 112 7.51 -8.52 4.09
N MET A 113 7.08 -9.41 5.00
CA MET A 113 7.42 -10.83 4.97
C MET A 113 6.87 -11.50 3.72
N ALA A 114 5.60 -11.28 3.41
CA ALA A 114 4.95 -11.86 2.23
C ALA A 114 5.58 -11.37 0.91
N LEU A 115 5.86 -10.07 0.76
CA LEU A 115 6.55 -9.53 -0.41
C LEU A 115 7.97 -10.11 -0.55
N THR A 116 8.72 -10.15 0.55
CA THR A 116 10.10 -10.66 0.56
C THR A 116 10.15 -12.14 0.22
N GLN A 117 9.34 -12.96 0.88
CA GLN A 117 9.29 -14.40 0.64
C GLN A 117 8.85 -14.72 -0.79
N MET A 118 7.86 -14.00 -1.32
CA MET A 118 7.43 -14.15 -2.71
C MET A 118 8.56 -13.83 -3.68
N SER A 119 9.25 -12.70 -3.49
CA SER A 119 10.37 -12.31 -4.36
C SER A 119 11.52 -13.31 -4.29
N LEU A 120 11.90 -13.74 -3.08
CA LEU A 120 12.95 -14.74 -2.91
C LEU A 120 12.56 -16.08 -3.55
N THR A 121 11.30 -16.49 -3.42
CA THR A 121 10.81 -17.72 -4.03
C THR A 121 10.98 -17.70 -5.55
N ASP A 122 10.67 -16.58 -6.22
CA ASP A 122 10.88 -16.46 -7.67
C ASP A 122 12.37 -16.54 -8.05
N PHE A 123 13.27 -15.91 -7.29
CA PHE A 123 14.72 -16.03 -7.52
C PHE A 123 15.22 -17.47 -7.37
N PHE A 124 14.73 -18.20 -6.37
CA PHE A 124 15.09 -19.60 -6.19
C PHE A 124 14.53 -20.46 -7.32
N ARG A 125 13.28 -20.26 -7.72
CA ARG A 125 12.66 -20.98 -8.84
C ARG A 125 13.48 -20.83 -10.12
N ASP A 126 13.87 -19.60 -10.45
CA ASP A 126 14.73 -19.33 -11.60
C ASP A 126 16.06 -20.09 -11.51
N ALA A 127 16.74 -20.04 -10.36
CA ALA A 127 18.01 -20.74 -10.14
C ALA A 127 17.91 -22.27 -10.29
N PHE A 128 16.72 -22.85 -10.07
CA PHE A 128 16.44 -24.28 -10.25
C PHE A 128 15.73 -24.61 -11.58
N GLY A 129 15.67 -23.67 -12.53
CA GLY A 129 15.05 -23.89 -13.85
C GLY A 129 13.52 -24.06 -13.79
N VAL A 130 12.88 -23.61 -12.72
CA VAL A 130 11.44 -23.63 -12.52
C VAL A 130 10.86 -22.28 -12.95
N ARG A 131 9.77 -22.28 -13.73
CA ARG A 131 9.13 -21.03 -14.18
C ARG A 131 8.75 -20.11 -12.99
N PRO A 132 8.81 -18.78 -13.17
CA PRO A 132 8.24 -17.85 -12.20
C PRO A 132 6.77 -18.15 -11.90
N LEU A 133 6.32 -17.73 -10.72
CA LEU A 133 4.90 -17.82 -10.37
C LEU A 133 4.07 -16.90 -11.27
N THR A 134 2.90 -17.36 -11.69
CA THR A 134 1.87 -16.51 -12.29
C THR A 134 1.33 -15.51 -11.27
N ILE A 135 0.65 -14.46 -11.71
CA ILE A 135 0.10 -13.46 -10.79
C ILE A 135 -0.88 -14.08 -9.77
N GLU A 136 -1.68 -15.06 -10.17
CA GLU A 136 -2.61 -15.74 -9.26
C GLU A 136 -1.87 -16.64 -8.26
N GLU A 137 -0.84 -17.37 -8.69
CA GLU A 137 0.00 -18.14 -7.77
C GLU A 137 0.73 -17.23 -6.78
N LYS A 138 1.17 -16.05 -7.23
CA LYS A 138 1.76 -15.01 -6.36
C LYS A 138 0.77 -14.51 -5.32
N ARG A 139 -0.48 -14.22 -5.71
CA ARG A 139 -1.54 -13.81 -4.77
C ARG A 139 -1.80 -14.86 -3.70
N VAL A 140 -1.86 -16.14 -4.09
CA VAL A 140 -2.07 -17.26 -3.15
C VAL A 140 -0.89 -17.41 -2.19
N ALA A 141 0.34 -17.42 -2.71
CA ALA A 141 1.56 -17.52 -1.89
C ALA A 141 1.71 -16.31 -0.94
N PHE A 142 1.40 -15.11 -1.45
CA PHE A 142 1.36 -13.88 -0.67
C PHE A 142 0.35 -13.99 0.46
N TYR A 143 -0.91 -14.35 0.16
CA TYR A 143 -1.98 -14.45 1.15
C TYR A 143 -1.62 -15.44 2.26
N LYS A 144 -1.11 -16.63 1.89
CA LYS A 144 -0.69 -17.64 2.87
C LYS A 144 0.37 -17.08 3.82
N THR A 145 1.43 -16.49 3.28
CA THR A 145 2.53 -15.92 4.09
C THR A 145 2.04 -14.75 4.96
N TYR A 146 1.19 -13.89 4.38
CA TYR A 146 0.63 -12.74 5.08
C TYR A 146 -0.25 -13.20 6.27
N ALA A 147 -1.16 -14.15 6.04
CA ALA A 147 -2.04 -14.69 7.06
C ALA A 147 -1.26 -15.46 8.14
N GLU A 148 -0.21 -16.22 7.78
CA GLU A 148 0.67 -16.89 8.76
C GLU A 148 1.48 -15.91 9.61
N SER A 149 1.76 -14.72 9.09
CA SER A 149 2.49 -13.66 9.80
C SER A 149 1.61 -12.87 10.77
N LEU A 150 0.29 -12.97 10.62
CA LEU A 150 -0.69 -12.47 11.58
C LEU A 150 -1.11 -13.63 12.48
N SER A 151 -1.36 -13.40 13.77
CA SER A 151 -2.02 -14.44 14.57
C SER A 151 -3.46 -14.65 14.05
N TRP A 152 -4.05 -15.83 14.29
CA TRP A 152 -5.45 -16.10 13.92
C TRP A 152 -6.42 -15.07 14.51
N GLU A 153 -6.15 -14.60 15.74
CA GLU A 153 -6.92 -13.55 16.40
C GLU A 153 -6.76 -12.18 15.72
N ASP A 154 -5.52 -11.79 15.39
CA ASP A 154 -5.25 -10.54 14.68
C ASP A 154 -5.90 -10.50 13.29
N TRP A 155 -5.92 -11.64 12.60
CA TRP A 155 -6.54 -11.74 11.28
C TRP A 155 -8.06 -11.56 11.35
N LEU A 156 -8.73 -12.16 12.34
CA LEU A 156 -10.16 -12.01 12.55
C LEU A 156 -10.56 -10.60 13.03
N GLU A 157 -9.71 -9.93 13.80
CA GLU A 157 -9.95 -8.53 14.18
C GLU A 157 -9.91 -7.60 12.97
N MET A 158 -8.94 -7.78 12.07
CA MET A 158 -8.88 -7.00 10.83
C MET A 158 -10.11 -7.19 9.93
N ASP A 159 -10.56 -8.43 9.73
CA ASP A 159 -11.75 -8.74 8.93
C ASP A 159 -13.03 -8.12 9.54
N ARG A 160 -13.10 -8.06 10.89
CA ARG A 160 -14.21 -7.39 11.62
C ARG A 160 -14.15 -5.88 11.53
N GLU A 161 -12.99 -5.26 11.66
CA GLU A 161 -12.84 -3.81 11.51
C GLU A 161 -13.22 -3.35 10.10
N ASP A 162 -12.80 -4.10 9.07
CA ASP A 162 -13.18 -3.83 7.68
C ASP A 162 -14.70 -3.96 7.47
N ALA A 163 -15.33 -5.00 8.05
CA ALA A 163 -16.78 -5.17 8.00
C ALA A 163 -17.54 -4.04 8.72
N GLN A 164 -17.02 -3.58 9.86
CA GLN A 164 -17.64 -2.50 10.63
C GLN A 164 -17.54 -1.15 9.93
N VAL A 165 -16.39 -0.83 9.32
CA VAL A 165 -16.21 0.40 8.52
C VAL A 165 -17.15 0.42 7.31
N ILE A 166 -17.36 -0.74 6.66
CA ILE A 166 -18.34 -0.88 5.57
C ILE A 166 -19.76 -0.64 6.09
N TYR A 167 -20.13 -1.25 7.22
CA TYR A 167 -21.45 -1.11 7.81
C TYR A 167 -21.76 0.34 8.24
N GLU A 168 -20.81 1.02 8.88
CA GLU A 168 -20.93 2.42 9.28
C GLU A 168 -21.02 3.35 8.06
N SER A 169 -20.27 3.07 7.00
CA SER A 169 -20.35 3.80 5.73
C SER A 169 -21.70 3.63 5.03
N LEU A 170 -22.27 2.41 5.07
CA LEU A 170 -23.60 2.12 4.52
C LEU A 170 -24.72 2.77 5.33
N LEU A 171 -24.62 2.75 6.67
CA LEU A 171 -25.55 3.45 7.56
C LEU A 171 -25.59 4.94 7.25
N PHE A 172 -24.43 5.59 7.16
CA PHE A 172 -24.32 7.01 6.83
C PHE A 172 -24.97 7.38 5.48
N LEU A 173 -24.75 6.55 4.45
CA LEU A 173 -25.35 6.72 3.13
C LEU A 173 -26.86 6.44 3.11
N SER A 174 -27.37 5.59 4.00
CA SER A 174 -28.81 5.30 4.13
C SER A 174 -29.57 6.32 4.98
N SER A 175 -28.87 7.18 5.72
CA SER A 175 -29.42 8.23 6.57
C SER A 175 -29.36 9.64 5.96
N SER A 176 -29.03 9.75 4.66
CA SER A 176 -28.99 10.99 3.87
C SER A 176 -30.09 10.98 2.80
#